data_AF-A0A9D6SID8-F1
#
_entry.id   AF-A0A9D6SID8-F1
#
_cell.length_a   1.000
_cell.length_b   1.000
_cell.length_c   1.000
_cell.angle_alpha   90.00
_cell.angle_beta   90.00
_cell.angle_gamma   90.00
#
_symmetry.space_group_name_H-M   'P 1'
#
loop_
_entity.id
_entity.type
_entity.pdbx_description
1 polymer ?
#
loop_
_entity_poly.entity_id
_entity_poly.type
_entity_poly.pdbx_seq_one_letter_code
_entity_poly.pdbx_strand_id
1 'polypeptide(L)'
;MTTENTTSETPASSFKVLLRRVLVFMTVLILARFVLEIAGVPETITRFFSSTVGIFLAAIYLAAVGPVRGGMRKFKQLLMPAVLLSAWTVGCVMVLTVIAALLRIERSHFANKEDYGNWGQLGQHLGGHLIELAIFFVLNLIIMAAIQTLWRWPVTVGPGAIIGVLVIMRFTLEAMGLDAARTAAWSSTMGVMVSAFFLGAMAPRVGYITSRQLFAPSLAIAFAWRFWILLVTLLSALVPFFKTHFFDPTQGQVAWRLLKFFAGGVVVEGLIVGLVVWGIAVWISRATRPAAV
;
A
#
# COMPACT_ATOMS: atom_id res chain seq x y z
N MET A 1 11.97 43.20 -16.94
CA MET A 1 11.97 41.79 -17.38
C MET A 1 12.87 41.01 -16.43
N THR A 2 12.28 40.41 -15.41
CA THR A 2 12.96 39.53 -14.46
C THR A 2 13.23 38.19 -15.12
N THR A 3 14.49 37.83 -15.23
CA THR A 3 14.98 36.54 -15.70
C THR A 3 14.55 35.44 -14.72
N GLU A 4 13.63 34.58 -15.15
CA GLU A 4 13.32 33.34 -14.46
C GLU A 4 14.54 32.41 -14.50
N ASN A 5 15.22 32.31 -13.35
CA ASN A 5 16.21 31.28 -13.08
C ASN A 5 15.50 29.94 -12.91
N THR A 6 15.10 29.30 -14.01
CA THR A 6 14.71 27.89 -14.00
C THR A 6 15.96 27.05 -13.80
N THR A 7 16.30 26.80 -12.54
CA THR A 7 17.26 25.76 -12.18
C THR A 7 16.73 24.43 -12.72
N SER A 8 17.42 23.89 -13.72
CA SER A 8 17.15 22.57 -14.28
C SER A 8 17.50 21.51 -13.23
N GLU A 9 16.58 21.25 -12.30
CA GLU A 9 16.72 20.12 -11.38
C GLU A 9 16.91 18.83 -12.20
N THR A 10 18.09 18.22 -12.07
CA THR A 10 18.36 16.94 -12.70
C THR A 10 17.34 15.89 -12.21
N PRO A 11 16.88 14.95 -13.05
CA PRO A 11 15.87 13.97 -12.65
C PRO A 11 16.24 13.20 -11.36
N ALA A 12 17.53 12.93 -11.16
CA ALA A 12 18.03 12.25 -9.96
C ALA A 12 17.86 13.10 -8.67
N SER A 13 17.94 14.43 -8.73
CA SER A 13 17.68 15.29 -7.58
C SER A 13 16.18 15.30 -7.23
N SER A 14 15.30 15.22 -8.23
CA SER A 14 13.84 15.21 -8.03
C SER A 14 13.36 13.98 -7.25
N PHE A 15 13.89 12.78 -7.54
CA PHE A 15 13.54 11.58 -6.78
C PHE A 15 14.01 11.64 -5.31
N LYS A 16 15.21 12.15 -5.05
CA LYS A 16 15.71 12.29 -3.67
C LYS A 16 14.82 13.23 -2.85
N VAL A 17 14.34 14.31 -3.46
CA VAL A 17 13.38 15.24 -2.83
C VAL A 17 12.06 14.53 -2.54
N LEU A 18 11.53 13.74 -3.49
CA LEU A 18 10.32 12.93 -3.28
C LEU A 18 10.48 11.98 -2.08
N LEU A 19 11.57 11.21 -2.07
CA LEU A 19 11.84 10.25 -0.99
C LEU A 19 11.93 10.95 0.36
N ARG A 20 12.68 12.05 0.44
CA ARG A 20 12.78 12.86 1.66
C ARG A 20 11.42 13.36 2.13
N ARG A 21 10.57 13.86 1.24
CA ARG A 21 9.21 14.32 1.58
C ARG A 21 8.34 13.19 2.13
N VAL A 22 8.45 12.00 1.57
CA VAL A 22 7.74 10.82 2.08
C VAL A 22 8.25 10.40 3.45
N LEU A 23 9.56 10.42 3.69
CA LEU A 23 10.12 10.14 5.01
C LEU A 23 9.69 11.17 6.06
N VAL A 24 9.66 12.46 5.69
CA VAL A 24 9.13 13.53 6.56
C VAL A 24 7.65 13.31 6.86
N PHE A 25 6.84 12.98 5.85
CA PHE A 25 5.42 12.65 6.05
C PHE A 25 5.25 11.50 7.04
N MET A 26 6.04 10.43 6.92
CA MET A 26 6.01 9.31 7.87
C MET A 26 6.39 9.75 9.30
N THR A 27 7.42 10.58 9.45
CA THR A 27 7.79 11.14 10.76
C THR A 27 6.64 11.95 11.35
N VAL A 28 6.02 12.84 10.55
CA VAL A 28 4.88 13.65 11.01
C VAL A 28 3.70 12.77 11.39
N LEU A 29 3.39 11.72 10.62
CA LEU A 29 2.31 10.78 10.92
C LEU A 29 2.51 10.09 12.27
N ILE A 30 3.71 9.58 12.51
CA ILE A 30 4.08 8.88 13.75
C ILE A 30 4.07 9.84 14.94
N LEU A 31 4.66 11.03 14.78
CA LEU A 31 4.66 12.07 15.83
C LEU A 31 3.26 12.56 16.14
N ALA A 32 2.41 12.77 15.12
CA ALA A 32 1.02 13.19 15.32
C ALA A 32 0.25 12.17 16.17
N ARG A 33 0.39 10.88 15.86
CA ARG A 33 -0.21 9.82 16.68
C ARG A 33 0.26 9.90 18.13
N PHE A 34 1.57 9.98 18.36
CA PHE A 34 2.14 10.06 19.69
C PHE A 34 1.66 11.29 20.49
N VAL A 35 1.64 12.46 19.86
CA VAL A 35 1.16 13.70 20.49
C VAL A 35 -0.33 13.59 20.85
N LEU A 36 -1.16 13.01 19.98
CA LEU A 36 -2.59 12.80 20.27
C LEU A 36 -2.79 11.86 21.46
N GLU A 37 -2.02 10.78 21.54
CA GLU A 37 -2.08 9.83 22.67
C GLU A 37 -1.68 10.50 23.99
N ILE A 38 -0.62 11.31 23.98
CA ILE A 38 -0.21 12.11 25.15
C ILE A 38 -1.31 13.11 25.56
N ALA A 39 -1.96 13.74 24.57
CA ALA A 39 -3.07 14.66 24.80
C ALA A 39 -4.34 13.96 25.34
N GLY A 40 -4.32 12.64 25.50
CA GLY A 40 -5.44 11.85 26.04
C GLY A 40 -6.51 11.51 25.01
N VAL A 41 -6.22 11.63 23.72
CA VAL A 41 -7.13 11.19 22.67
C VAL A 41 -7.24 9.65 22.76
N PRO A 42 -8.46 9.09 22.77
CA PRO A 42 -8.67 7.65 22.85
C PRO A 42 -7.98 6.88 21.71
N GLU A 43 -7.47 5.69 22.02
CA GLU A 43 -6.83 4.79 21.04
C GLU A 43 -7.75 4.49 19.83
N THR A 44 -9.06 4.46 20.06
CA THR A 44 -10.07 4.26 19.02
C THR A 44 -10.00 5.31 17.91
N ILE A 45 -9.48 6.51 18.21
CA ILE A 45 -9.26 7.62 17.27
C ILE A 45 -7.80 7.62 16.81
N THR A 46 -6.82 7.48 17.70
CA THR A 46 -5.40 7.58 17.33
C THR A 46 -4.94 6.43 16.43
N ARG A 47 -5.60 5.27 16.49
CA ARG A 47 -5.37 4.13 15.58
C ARG A 47 -5.58 4.45 14.10
N PHE A 48 -6.36 5.47 13.75
CA PHE A 48 -6.49 5.93 12.36
C PHE A 48 -5.17 6.51 11.82
N PHE A 49 -4.27 6.98 12.69
CA PHE A 49 -2.91 7.39 12.35
C PHE A 49 -1.93 6.20 12.38
N SER A 50 -2.34 5.08 11.78
CA SER A 50 -1.54 3.86 11.74
C SER A 50 -0.29 4.03 10.88
N SER A 51 0.89 3.89 11.49
CA SER A 51 2.18 3.89 10.80
C SER A 51 2.30 2.72 9.82
N THR A 52 1.69 1.57 10.12
CA THR A 52 1.62 0.39 9.23
C THR A 52 0.83 0.69 7.95
N VAL A 53 -0.30 1.37 8.05
CA VAL A 53 -1.03 1.81 6.85
C VAL A 53 -0.23 2.86 6.11
N GLY A 54 0.28 3.87 6.85
CA GLY A 54 1.08 4.95 6.29
C GLY A 54 2.27 4.45 5.47
N ILE A 55 3.01 3.46 5.97
CA ILE A 55 4.21 2.94 5.29
C ILE A 55 3.85 2.22 3.99
N PHE A 56 2.76 1.44 3.95
CA PHE A 56 2.33 0.78 2.72
C PHE A 56 1.78 1.77 1.69
N LEU A 57 1.03 2.79 2.12
CA LEU A 57 0.58 3.87 1.24
C LEU A 57 1.76 4.67 0.69
N ALA A 58 2.75 4.97 1.53
CA ALA A 58 3.99 5.61 1.13
C ALA A 58 4.77 4.76 0.10
N ALA A 59 4.82 3.43 0.28
CA ALA A 59 5.45 2.52 -0.67
C ALA A 59 4.74 2.51 -2.03
N ILE A 60 3.41 2.42 -2.03
CA ILE A 60 2.58 2.53 -3.25
C ILE A 60 2.85 3.86 -3.96
N TYR A 61 2.81 4.96 -3.22
CA TYR A 61 3.04 6.31 -3.77
C TYR A 61 4.44 6.47 -4.36
N LEU A 62 5.48 6.05 -3.63
CA LEU A 62 6.87 6.10 -4.12
C LEU A 62 7.05 5.28 -5.40
N ALA A 63 6.50 4.07 -5.46
CA ALA A 63 6.61 3.24 -6.66
C ALA A 63 5.77 3.76 -7.84
N ALA A 64 4.62 4.37 -7.56
CA ALA A 64 3.78 4.97 -8.59
C ALA A 64 4.42 6.23 -9.18
N VAL A 65 5.07 7.07 -8.37
CA VAL A 65 5.58 8.38 -8.82
C VAL A 65 7.08 8.38 -9.13
N GLY A 66 7.85 7.48 -8.50
CA GLY A 66 9.31 7.39 -8.61
C GLY A 66 9.85 7.37 -10.04
N PRO A 67 9.34 6.51 -10.95
CA PRO A 67 9.77 6.45 -12.35
C PRO A 67 9.65 7.76 -13.12
N VAL A 68 8.60 8.53 -12.84
CA VAL A 68 8.34 9.85 -13.44
C VAL A 68 9.33 10.89 -12.91
N ARG A 69 9.75 10.74 -11.66
CA ARG A 69 10.74 11.61 -10.98
C ARG A 69 12.18 11.14 -11.18
N GLY A 70 12.46 10.29 -12.17
CA GLY A 70 13.82 9.86 -12.52
C GLY A 70 14.42 8.78 -11.61
N GLY A 71 13.67 8.24 -10.65
CA GLY A 71 14.10 7.13 -9.77
C GLY A 71 13.37 5.81 -10.09
N MET A 72 13.75 4.71 -9.45
CA MET A 72 12.98 3.46 -9.42
C MET A 72 12.58 2.88 -10.80
N ARG A 73 13.39 3.07 -11.85
CA ARG A 73 13.14 2.52 -13.20
C ARG A 73 13.58 1.07 -13.34
N LYS A 74 14.54 0.63 -12.50
CA LYS A 74 15.06 -0.75 -12.47
C LYS A 74 14.74 -1.39 -11.13
N PHE A 75 14.57 -2.70 -11.09
CA PHE A 75 14.26 -3.44 -9.85
C PHE A 75 15.31 -3.20 -8.75
N LYS A 76 16.60 -3.20 -9.09
CA LYS A 76 17.70 -2.91 -8.13
C LYS A 76 17.57 -1.54 -7.45
N GLN A 77 16.88 -0.59 -8.08
CA GLN A 77 16.66 0.76 -7.54
C GLN A 77 15.50 0.82 -6.54
N LEU A 78 14.76 -0.28 -6.33
CA LEU A 78 13.71 -0.39 -5.31
C LEU A 78 14.27 -0.70 -3.92
N LEU A 79 15.44 -1.35 -3.85
CA LEU A 79 16.04 -1.80 -2.60
C LEU A 79 16.28 -0.64 -1.63
N MET A 80 16.94 0.43 -2.10
CA MET A 80 17.29 1.54 -1.22
C MET A 80 16.05 2.28 -0.68
N PRO A 81 15.05 2.67 -1.50
CA PRO A 81 13.81 3.25 -0.99
C PRO A 81 13.06 2.33 -0.02
N ALA A 82 12.98 1.02 -0.28
CA ALA A 82 12.31 0.08 0.60
C ALA A 82 13.02 -0.05 1.96
N VAL A 83 14.36 -0.18 1.97
CA VAL A 83 15.14 -0.22 3.22
C VAL A 83 14.99 1.09 3.98
N LEU A 84 15.18 2.24 3.32
CA LEU A 84 15.07 3.54 3.96
C LEU A 84 13.70 3.78 4.56
N LEU A 85 12.63 3.51 3.80
CA LEU A 85 11.27 3.71 4.29
C LEU A 85 10.98 2.85 5.52
N SER A 86 11.46 1.61 5.54
CA SER A 86 11.26 0.66 6.65
C SER A 86 12.11 1.03 7.86
N ALA A 87 13.41 1.21 7.68
CA ALA A 87 14.33 1.56 8.76
C ALA A 87 14.01 2.93 9.37
N TRP A 88 13.60 3.90 8.56
CA TRP A 88 13.20 5.23 9.05
C TRP A 88 11.91 5.17 9.88
N THR A 89 10.89 4.50 9.36
CA THR A 89 9.60 4.35 10.05
C THR A 89 9.79 3.62 11.39
N VAL A 90 10.46 2.46 11.36
CA VAL A 90 10.72 1.67 12.58
C VAL A 90 11.65 2.39 13.53
N GLY A 91 12.69 3.06 13.02
CA GLY A 91 13.60 3.87 13.84
C GLY A 91 12.87 4.99 14.59
N CYS A 92 11.94 5.69 13.93
CA CYS A 92 11.08 6.67 14.59
C CYS A 92 10.20 6.03 15.69
N VAL A 93 9.61 4.86 15.42
CA VAL A 93 8.82 4.12 16.42
C VAL A 93 9.67 3.75 17.63
N MET A 94 10.85 3.16 17.42
CA MET A 94 11.79 2.79 18.49
C MET A 94 12.21 3.99 19.34
N VAL A 95 12.50 5.14 18.71
CA VAL A 95 12.84 6.38 19.44
C VAL A 95 11.67 6.82 20.34
N LEU A 96 10.44 6.80 19.84
CA LEU A 96 9.27 7.16 20.63
C LEU A 96 8.95 6.13 21.72
N THR A 97 9.18 4.85 21.49
CA THR A 97 9.11 3.78 22.50
C THR A 97 10.07 4.07 23.65
N VAL A 98 11.33 4.41 23.36
CA VAL A 98 12.32 4.79 24.39
C VAL A 98 11.88 6.03 25.16
N ILE A 99 11.42 7.08 24.46
CA ILE A 99 10.94 8.32 25.10
C ILE A 99 9.74 8.02 26.01
N ALA A 100 8.76 7.24 25.53
CA ALA A 100 7.58 6.85 26.29
C ALA A 100 7.95 6.03 27.53
N ALA A 101 8.91 5.10 27.40
CA ALA A 101 9.37 4.28 28.51
C ALA A 101 10.13 5.07 29.58
N LEU A 102 11.01 5.98 29.15
CA LEU A 102 11.80 6.84 30.05
C LEU A 102 10.92 7.84 30.82
N LEU A 103 9.93 8.42 30.14
CA LEU A 103 9.02 9.41 30.73
C LEU A 103 7.79 8.77 31.39
N ARG A 104 7.68 7.43 31.39
CA ARG A 104 6.56 6.66 31.94
C ARG A 104 5.19 7.13 31.42
N ILE A 105 5.10 7.30 30.10
CA ILE A 105 3.89 7.79 29.45
C ILE A 105 2.85 6.66 29.34
N GLU A 106 2.05 6.47 30.38
CA GLU A 106 1.08 5.37 30.48
C GLU A 106 -0.02 5.38 29.41
N ARG A 107 -0.24 6.53 28.76
CA ARG A 107 -1.26 6.71 27.71
C ARG A 107 -0.76 6.40 26.30
N SER A 108 0.53 6.11 26.14
CA SER A 108 1.17 5.88 24.84
C SER A 108 1.11 4.40 24.47
N HIS A 109 0.74 4.07 23.23
CA HIS A 109 0.79 2.69 22.74
C HIS A 109 2.22 2.21 22.45
N PHE A 110 3.21 3.11 22.47
CA PHE A 110 4.58 2.80 22.08
C PHE A 110 5.38 2.05 23.15
N ALA A 111 4.99 2.14 24.43
CA ALA A 111 5.68 1.49 25.54
C ALA A 111 4.68 0.89 26.52
N ASN A 112 4.93 -0.35 26.93
CA ASN A 112 4.12 -1.06 27.91
C ASN A 112 4.58 -0.73 29.34
N LYS A 113 3.73 -1.04 30.33
CA LYS A 113 4.07 -0.80 31.74
C LYS A 113 5.32 -1.57 32.16
N GLU A 114 5.54 -2.76 31.58
CA GLU A 114 6.72 -3.58 31.87
C GLU A 114 8.02 -2.95 31.35
N ASP A 115 7.96 -1.99 30.43
CA ASP A 115 9.14 -1.30 29.88
C ASP A 115 9.67 -0.20 30.82
N TYR A 116 8.88 0.22 31.81
CA TYR A 116 9.20 1.39 32.65
C TYR A 116 10.28 1.06 33.69
N GLY A 117 11.49 1.57 33.46
CA GLY A 117 12.64 1.35 34.33
C GLY A 117 13.24 -0.06 34.23
N ASN A 118 12.71 -0.92 33.36
CA ASN A 118 13.21 -2.26 33.10
C ASN A 118 13.91 -2.31 31.73
N TRP A 119 15.22 -2.08 31.75
CA TRP A 119 16.04 -2.05 30.54
C TRP A 119 16.10 -3.39 29.79
N GLY A 120 15.96 -4.52 30.49
CA GLY A 120 15.91 -5.84 29.87
C GLY A 120 14.65 -6.03 29.04
N GLN A 121 13.50 -5.68 29.61
CA GLN A 121 12.21 -5.74 28.92
C GLN A 121 12.14 -4.75 27.75
N LEU A 122 12.56 -3.50 27.98
CA LEU A 122 12.64 -2.48 26.93
C LEU A 122 13.55 -2.95 25.79
N GLY A 123 14.71 -3.55 26.11
CA GLY A 123 15.61 -4.12 25.11
C GLY A 123 14.96 -5.23 24.29
N GLN A 124 14.19 -6.12 24.92
CA GLN A 124 13.43 -7.16 24.23
C GLN A 124 12.32 -6.58 23.33
N HIS A 125 11.59 -5.56 23.81
CA HIS A 125 10.57 -4.86 23.03
C HIS A 125 11.19 -4.18 21.80
N LEU A 126 12.30 -3.45 21.97
CA LEU A 126 13.06 -2.86 20.86
C LEU A 126 13.61 -3.92 19.90
N GLY A 127 14.01 -5.09 20.41
CA GLY A 127 14.39 -6.24 19.60
C GLY A 127 13.25 -6.75 18.71
N GLY A 128 12.00 -6.69 19.21
CA GLY A 128 10.80 -6.98 18.42
C GLY A 128 10.68 -6.08 17.19
N HIS A 129 10.91 -4.77 17.35
CA HIS A 129 10.90 -3.82 16.23
C HIS A 129 11.98 -4.10 15.17
N LEU A 130 13.12 -4.69 15.53
CA LEU A 130 14.12 -5.10 14.53
C LEU A 130 13.61 -6.21 13.60
N ILE A 131 12.78 -7.11 14.12
CA ILE A 131 12.11 -8.14 13.31
C ILE A 131 11.08 -7.47 12.39
N GLU A 132 10.30 -6.52 12.93
CA GLU A 132 9.34 -5.73 12.14
C GLU A 132 10.01 -4.98 10.99
N LEU A 133 11.22 -4.44 11.19
CA LEU A 133 12.00 -3.80 10.13
C LEU A 133 12.21 -4.75 8.94
N ALA A 134 12.63 -5.99 9.20
CA ALA A 134 12.85 -6.98 8.15
C ALA A 134 11.53 -7.32 7.43
N ILE A 135 10.43 -7.48 8.18
CA ILE A 135 9.10 -7.76 7.61
C ILE A 135 8.64 -6.59 6.73
N PHE A 136 8.68 -5.36 7.24
CA PHE A 136 8.27 -4.18 6.49
C PHE A 136 9.15 -3.95 5.28
N PHE A 137 10.45 -4.21 5.35
CA PHE A 137 11.33 -4.13 4.20
C PHE A 137 10.87 -5.07 3.08
N VAL A 138 10.64 -6.35 3.40
CA VAL A 138 10.18 -7.35 2.42
C VAL A 138 8.82 -6.96 1.84
N LEU A 139 7.86 -6.57 2.68
CA LEU A 139 6.53 -6.16 2.23
C LEU A 139 6.60 -4.92 1.34
N ASN A 140 7.33 -3.88 1.74
CA ASN A 140 7.51 -2.67 0.93
C ASN A 140 8.18 -2.98 -0.41
N LEU A 141 9.18 -3.84 -0.42
CA LEU A 141 9.82 -4.26 -1.67
C LEU A 141 8.84 -4.97 -2.61
N ILE A 142 8.02 -5.89 -2.07
CA ILE A 142 6.97 -6.60 -2.82
C ILE A 142 5.94 -5.62 -3.39
N ILE A 143 5.45 -4.68 -2.57
CA ILE A 143 4.49 -3.64 -2.97
C ILE A 143 5.07 -2.77 -4.09
N MET A 144 6.29 -2.27 -3.90
CA MET A 144 6.95 -1.41 -4.89
C MET A 144 7.22 -2.17 -6.20
N ALA A 145 7.59 -3.45 -6.13
CA ALA A 145 7.82 -4.30 -7.30
C ALA A 145 6.54 -4.59 -8.10
N ALA A 146 5.42 -4.80 -7.41
CA ALA A 146 4.13 -4.97 -8.05
C ALA A 146 3.74 -3.72 -8.86
N ILE A 147 3.83 -2.53 -8.25
CA ILE A 147 3.57 -1.27 -8.94
C ILE A 147 4.56 -1.03 -10.09
N GLN A 148 5.85 -1.35 -9.91
CA GLN A 148 6.84 -1.27 -11.00
C GLN A 148 6.52 -2.22 -12.16
N THR A 149 5.89 -3.37 -11.90
CA THR A 149 5.46 -4.28 -12.96
C THR A 149 4.31 -3.69 -13.77
N LEU A 150 3.38 -2.97 -13.12
CA LEU A 150 2.29 -2.27 -13.79
C LEU A 150 2.76 -1.16 -14.72
N TRP A 151 3.95 -0.60 -14.49
CA TRP A 151 4.55 0.39 -15.39
C TRP A 151 4.83 -0.13 -16.82
N ARG A 152 4.75 -1.45 -17.06
CA ARG A 152 4.73 -2.01 -18.42
C ARG A 152 3.50 -1.60 -19.22
N TRP A 153 2.40 -1.28 -18.53
CA TRP A 153 1.18 -0.70 -19.07
C TRP A 153 0.83 0.53 -18.24
N PRO A 154 1.41 1.72 -18.52
CA PRO A 154 1.32 2.89 -17.64
C PRO A 154 -0.11 3.28 -17.23
N VAL A 155 -1.09 3.05 -18.12
CA VAL A 155 -2.53 3.26 -17.86
C VAL A 155 -3.07 2.44 -16.68
N THR A 156 -2.37 1.39 -16.27
CA THR A 156 -2.76 0.49 -15.16
C THR A 156 -2.16 0.89 -13.81
N VAL A 157 -1.14 1.76 -13.77
CA VAL A 157 -0.43 2.12 -12.54
C VAL A 157 -1.37 2.82 -11.55
N GLY A 158 -2.08 3.85 -12.00
CA GLY A 158 -3.06 4.57 -11.18
C GLY A 158 -4.18 3.65 -10.67
N PRO A 159 -4.91 2.94 -11.56
CA PRO A 159 -5.88 1.92 -11.18
C PRO A 159 -5.37 0.89 -10.16
N GLY A 160 -4.22 0.28 -10.45
CA GLY A 160 -3.63 -0.73 -9.57
C GLY A 160 -3.25 -0.18 -8.20
N ALA A 161 -2.72 1.05 -8.13
CA ALA A 161 -2.43 1.73 -6.88
C ALA A 161 -3.71 2.01 -6.07
N ILE A 162 -4.74 2.58 -6.70
CA ILE A 162 -6.02 2.90 -6.03
C ILE A 162 -6.68 1.63 -5.49
N ILE A 163 -6.71 0.54 -6.27
CA ILE A 163 -7.25 -0.75 -5.82
C ILE A 163 -6.45 -1.26 -4.61
N GLY A 164 -5.12 -1.14 -4.62
CA GLY A 164 -4.27 -1.49 -3.49
C GLY A 164 -4.60 -0.69 -2.23
N VAL A 165 -4.78 0.62 -2.36
CA VAL A 165 -5.23 1.49 -1.25
C VAL A 165 -6.58 1.04 -0.70
N LEU A 166 -7.57 0.77 -1.57
CA LEU A 166 -8.90 0.31 -1.13
C LEU A 166 -8.83 -1.02 -0.37
N VAL A 167 -8.04 -1.98 -0.85
CA VAL A 167 -7.86 -3.28 -0.17
C VAL A 167 -7.18 -3.11 1.18
N ILE A 168 -6.07 -2.35 1.25
CA ILE A 168 -5.34 -2.10 2.49
C ILE A 168 -6.24 -1.39 3.51
N MET A 169 -6.92 -0.31 3.10
CA MET A 169 -7.82 0.42 3.99
C MET A 169 -8.93 -0.47 4.52
N ARG A 170 -9.59 -1.26 3.65
CA ARG A 170 -10.64 -2.19 4.09
C ARG A 170 -10.10 -3.22 5.09
N PHE A 171 -8.97 -3.85 4.77
CA PHE A 171 -8.31 -4.80 5.66
C PHE A 171 -8.03 -4.19 7.03
N THR A 172 -7.48 -2.98 7.07
CA THR A 172 -7.15 -2.31 8.33
C THR A 172 -8.40 -1.94 9.14
N LEU A 173 -9.45 -1.45 8.50
CA LEU A 173 -10.68 -1.10 9.21
C LEU A 173 -11.36 -2.33 9.82
N GLU A 174 -11.32 -3.48 9.12
CA GLU A 174 -11.80 -4.75 9.68
C GLU A 174 -10.93 -5.24 10.82
N ALA A 175 -9.60 -5.15 10.68
CA ALA A 175 -8.66 -5.46 11.76
C ALA A 175 -8.88 -4.59 13.01
N MET A 176 -9.40 -3.37 12.84
CA MET A 176 -9.81 -2.47 13.93
C MET A 176 -11.16 -2.82 14.55
N GLY A 177 -11.85 -3.86 14.06
CA GLY A 177 -13.16 -4.29 14.55
C GLY A 177 -14.31 -3.35 14.17
N LEU A 178 -14.15 -2.55 13.10
CA LEU A 178 -15.26 -1.76 12.58
C LEU A 178 -16.31 -2.66 11.92
N ASP A 179 -17.56 -2.25 11.99
CA ASP A 179 -18.69 -2.99 11.43
C ASP A 179 -18.64 -3.08 9.90
N ALA A 180 -19.35 -4.06 9.36
CA ALA A 180 -19.38 -4.36 7.93
C ALA A 180 -19.88 -3.20 7.07
N ALA A 181 -20.78 -2.35 7.58
CA ALA A 181 -21.31 -1.23 6.80
C ALA A 181 -20.24 -0.14 6.59
N ARG A 182 -19.45 0.16 7.62
CA ARG A 182 -18.32 1.11 7.52
C ARG A 182 -17.18 0.58 6.66
N THR A 183 -16.90 -0.71 6.70
CA THR A 183 -15.82 -1.32 5.91
C THR A 183 -16.22 -1.52 4.44
N ALA A 184 -17.51 -1.75 4.16
CA ALA A 184 -18.03 -1.88 2.79
C ALA A 184 -17.86 -0.62 1.92
N ALA A 185 -17.78 0.56 2.52
CA ALA A 185 -17.47 1.81 1.82
C ALA A 185 -16.12 1.76 1.07
N TRP A 186 -15.21 0.87 1.49
CA TRP A 186 -13.89 0.65 0.90
C TRP A 186 -13.89 -0.55 -0.05
N SER A 187 -14.94 -0.67 -0.87
CA SER A 187 -15.13 -1.77 -1.81
C SER A 187 -14.10 -1.75 -2.94
N SER A 188 -13.17 -2.71 -2.92
CA SER A 188 -12.20 -2.89 -3.99
C SER A 188 -12.83 -3.39 -5.30
N THR A 189 -13.98 -4.07 -5.24
CA THR A 189 -14.76 -4.47 -6.43
C THR A 189 -15.25 -3.26 -7.22
N MET A 190 -15.78 -2.23 -6.52
CA MET A 190 -16.15 -0.97 -7.18
C MET A 190 -14.91 -0.29 -7.77
N GLY A 191 -13.78 -0.33 -7.07
CA GLY A 191 -12.49 0.15 -7.59
C GLY A 191 -12.08 -0.52 -8.91
N VAL A 192 -12.26 -1.84 -9.04
CA VAL A 192 -12.01 -2.58 -10.29
C VAL A 192 -12.97 -2.15 -11.40
N MET A 193 -14.25 -1.98 -11.10
CA MET A 193 -15.22 -1.51 -12.10
C MET A 193 -14.86 -0.11 -12.61
N VAL A 194 -14.63 0.85 -11.71
CA VAL A 194 -14.19 2.22 -12.07
C VAL A 194 -12.89 2.19 -12.87
N SER A 195 -11.97 1.29 -12.53
CA SER A 195 -10.73 1.09 -13.29
C SER A 195 -10.98 0.60 -14.72
N ALA A 196 -11.99 -0.25 -14.94
CA ALA A 196 -12.38 -0.69 -16.28
C ALA A 196 -12.96 0.47 -17.12
N PHE A 197 -13.81 1.30 -16.53
CA PHE A 197 -14.30 2.53 -17.17
C PHE A 197 -13.16 3.48 -17.52
N PHE A 198 -12.26 3.73 -16.55
CA PHE A 198 -11.09 4.57 -16.75
C PHE A 198 -10.20 4.05 -17.89
N LEU A 199 -9.88 2.75 -17.88
CA LEU A 199 -9.07 2.12 -18.92
C LEU A 199 -9.72 2.31 -20.30
N GLY A 200 -11.01 2.03 -20.44
CA GLY A 200 -11.73 2.20 -21.70
C GLY A 200 -11.72 3.65 -22.20
N ALA A 201 -11.94 4.61 -21.29
CA ALA A 201 -11.99 6.04 -21.63
C ALA A 201 -10.60 6.62 -21.96
N MET A 202 -9.54 6.20 -21.26
CA MET A 202 -8.19 6.74 -21.47
C MET A 202 -7.43 6.03 -22.58
N ALA A 203 -7.75 4.76 -22.87
CA ALA A 203 -7.04 3.95 -23.84
C ALA A 203 -6.82 4.62 -25.21
N PRO A 204 -7.84 5.24 -25.85
CA PRO A 204 -7.64 5.93 -27.11
C PRO A 204 -6.65 7.11 -27.01
N ARG A 205 -6.63 7.81 -25.87
CA ARG A 205 -5.77 8.99 -25.64
C ARG A 205 -4.30 8.63 -25.47
N VAL A 206 -4.02 7.36 -25.14
CA VAL A 206 -2.66 6.82 -24.97
C VAL A 206 -2.25 5.88 -26.11
N GLY A 207 -3.02 5.85 -27.21
CA GLY A 207 -2.68 5.10 -28.43
C GLY A 207 -3.18 3.65 -28.46
N TYR A 208 -4.02 3.21 -27.52
CA TYR A 208 -4.68 1.91 -27.59
C TYR A 208 -5.99 2.03 -28.41
N ILE A 209 -5.90 1.67 -29.68
CA ILE A 209 -6.95 1.88 -30.68
C ILE A 209 -7.74 0.59 -30.94
N THR A 210 -7.20 -0.58 -30.63
CA THR A 210 -7.85 -1.87 -30.89
C THR A 210 -8.27 -2.59 -29.61
N SER A 211 -9.34 -3.38 -29.69
CA SER A 211 -9.80 -4.20 -28.57
C SER A 211 -8.72 -5.16 -28.06
N ARG A 212 -7.85 -5.68 -28.95
CA ARG A 212 -6.74 -6.58 -28.56
C ARG A 212 -5.72 -5.90 -27.67
N GLN A 213 -5.43 -4.61 -27.92
CA GLN A 213 -4.47 -3.84 -27.11
C GLN A 213 -4.96 -3.60 -25.67
N LEU A 214 -6.27 -3.64 -25.44
CA LEU A 214 -6.86 -3.50 -24.10
C LEU A 214 -6.77 -4.77 -23.25
N PHE A 215 -6.51 -5.93 -23.85
CA PHE A 215 -6.57 -7.22 -23.17
C PHE A 215 -5.53 -7.34 -22.05
N ALA A 216 -4.26 -7.10 -22.36
CA ALA A 216 -3.18 -7.21 -21.38
C ALA A 216 -3.31 -6.19 -20.22
N PRO A 217 -3.60 -4.89 -20.46
CA PRO A 217 -3.91 -3.94 -19.39
C PRO A 217 -5.10 -4.37 -18.50
N SER A 218 -6.13 -4.96 -19.09
CA SER A 218 -7.32 -5.43 -18.35
C SER A 218 -6.98 -6.59 -17.43
N LEU A 219 -6.22 -7.57 -17.93
CA LEU A 219 -5.69 -8.66 -17.11
C LEU A 219 -4.77 -8.10 -16.01
N ALA A 220 -3.90 -7.15 -16.31
CA ALA A 220 -3.01 -6.56 -15.33
C ALA A 220 -3.78 -5.87 -14.18
N ILE A 221 -4.86 -5.13 -14.47
CA ILE A 221 -5.73 -4.54 -13.44
C ILE A 221 -6.39 -5.62 -12.57
N ALA A 222 -6.95 -6.66 -13.19
CA ALA A 222 -7.60 -7.74 -12.45
C ALA A 222 -6.63 -8.54 -11.59
N PHE A 223 -5.45 -8.88 -12.12
CA PHE A 223 -4.40 -9.57 -11.36
C PHE A 223 -3.80 -8.67 -10.29
N ALA A 224 -3.66 -7.36 -10.51
CA ALA A 224 -3.27 -6.42 -9.46
C ALA A 224 -4.28 -6.46 -8.30
N TRP A 225 -5.57 -6.45 -8.60
CA TRP A 225 -6.61 -6.59 -7.57
C TRP A 225 -6.47 -7.87 -6.76
N ARG A 226 -6.36 -9.03 -7.43
CA ARG A 226 -6.21 -10.32 -6.73
C ARG A 226 -4.89 -10.41 -5.97
N PHE A 227 -3.81 -9.81 -6.49
CA PHE A 227 -2.53 -9.71 -5.81
C PHE A 227 -2.65 -8.92 -4.50
N TRP A 228 -3.35 -7.78 -4.48
CA TRP A 228 -3.58 -7.04 -3.24
C TRP A 228 -4.36 -7.85 -2.21
N ILE A 229 -5.39 -8.58 -2.65
CA ILE A 229 -6.15 -9.48 -1.77
C ILE A 229 -5.24 -10.60 -1.23
N LEU A 230 -4.41 -11.20 -2.09
CA LEU A 230 -3.45 -12.22 -1.67
C LEU A 230 -2.46 -11.67 -0.63
N LEU A 231 -1.97 -10.46 -0.82
CA LEU A 231 -1.03 -9.82 0.11
C LEU A 231 -1.64 -9.68 1.51
N VAL A 232 -2.88 -9.17 1.61
CA VAL A 232 -3.56 -9.04 2.92
C VAL A 232 -3.97 -10.39 3.51
N THR A 233 -4.28 -11.39 2.66
CA THR A 233 -4.55 -12.77 3.08
C THR A 233 -3.30 -13.40 3.71
N LEU A 234 -2.14 -13.23 3.08
CA LEU A 234 -0.85 -13.68 3.61
C LEU A 234 -0.52 -12.95 4.92
N LEU A 235 -0.80 -11.64 5.00
CA LEU A 235 -0.60 -10.88 6.23
C LEU A 235 -1.47 -11.40 7.39
N SER A 236 -2.75 -11.67 7.14
CA SER A 236 -3.66 -12.30 8.12
C SER A 236 -3.19 -13.71 8.53
N ALA A 237 -2.62 -14.48 7.61
CA ALA A 237 -2.11 -15.82 7.90
C ALA A 237 -0.82 -15.79 8.75
N LEU A 238 0.05 -14.81 8.51
CA LEU A 238 1.33 -14.65 9.23
C LEU A 238 1.16 -13.95 10.58
N VAL A 239 0.14 -13.10 10.73
CA VAL A 239 -0.16 -12.36 11.95
C VAL A 239 -1.58 -12.73 12.41
N PRO A 240 -1.75 -13.85 13.13
CA PRO A 240 -3.05 -14.48 13.38
C PRO A 240 -4.00 -13.67 14.27
N PHE A 241 -3.54 -12.55 14.83
CA PHE A 241 -4.38 -11.58 15.53
C PHE A 241 -5.34 -10.83 14.58
N PHE A 242 -5.03 -10.72 13.29
CA PHE A 242 -5.90 -10.09 12.30
C PHE A 242 -6.90 -11.07 11.72
N LYS A 243 -8.06 -11.21 12.38
CA LYS A 243 -9.23 -11.89 11.80
C LYS A 243 -9.95 -10.92 10.86
N THR A 244 -9.86 -11.16 9.56
CA THR A 244 -10.53 -10.37 8.54
C THR A 244 -11.36 -11.27 7.63
N HIS A 245 -12.30 -10.70 6.86
CA HIS A 245 -13.09 -11.51 5.93
C HIS A 245 -12.24 -12.17 4.82
N PHE A 246 -11.00 -11.69 4.62
CA PHE A 246 -10.07 -12.22 3.63
C PHE A 246 -9.51 -13.58 4.03
N PHE A 247 -9.16 -13.76 5.31
CA PHE A 247 -8.60 -15.01 5.79
C PHE A 247 -8.76 -15.16 7.31
N ASP A 248 -9.26 -16.33 7.72
CA ASP A 248 -9.36 -16.74 9.12
C ASP A 248 -8.39 -17.90 9.38
N PRO A 249 -7.28 -17.68 10.12
CA PRO A 249 -6.29 -18.72 10.39
C PRO A 249 -6.78 -19.80 11.37
N THR A 250 -7.88 -19.57 12.09
CA THR A 250 -8.36 -20.50 13.14
C THR A 250 -9.02 -21.77 12.59
N GLN A 251 -9.37 -21.80 11.30
CA GLN A 251 -10.06 -22.93 10.67
C GLN A 251 -9.12 -24.10 10.30
N GLY A 252 -7.85 -24.06 10.71
CA GLY A 252 -6.86 -25.09 10.38
C GLY A 252 -6.44 -25.11 8.90
N GLN A 253 -5.57 -26.07 8.54
CA GLN A 253 -5.09 -26.32 7.16
C GLN A 253 -4.62 -25.06 6.40
N VAL A 254 -3.92 -24.16 7.09
CA VAL A 254 -3.54 -22.83 6.56
C VAL A 254 -2.84 -22.93 5.20
N ALA A 255 -1.83 -23.80 5.07
CA ALA A 255 -1.08 -23.96 3.83
C ALA A 255 -1.95 -24.41 2.64
N TRP A 256 -2.83 -25.39 2.84
CA TRP A 256 -3.73 -25.88 1.79
C TRP A 256 -4.77 -24.83 1.40
N ARG A 257 -5.31 -24.09 2.37
CA ARG A 257 -6.26 -23.00 2.10
C ARG A 257 -5.61 -21.83 1.36
N LEU A 258 -4.36 -21.48 1.69
CA LEU A 258 -3.58 -20.50 0.93
C LEU A 258 -3.31 -20.96 -0.50
N LEU A 259 -2.96 -22.23 -0.71
CA LEU A 259 -2.75 -22.80 -2.05
C LEU A 259 -4.05 -22.78 -2.87
N LYS A 260 -5.17 -23.21 -2.26
CA LYS A 260 -6.49 -23.17 -2.89
C LYS A 260 -6.92 -21.73 -3.22
N PHE A 261 -6.66 -20.79 -2.31
CA PHE A 261 -6.91 -19.38 -2.54
C PHE A 261 -6.05 -18.82 -3.67
N PHE A 262 -4.79 -19.22 -3.77
CA PHE A 262 -3.93 -18.83 -4.89
C PHE A 262 -4.47 -19.38 -6.22
N ALA A 263 -4.72 -20.68 -6.32
CA ALA A 263 -5.15 -21.30 -7.57
C ALA A 263 -6.55 -20.81 -8.00
N GLY A 264 -7.55 -20.91 -7.13
CA GLY A 264 -8.92 -20.51 -7.45
C GLY A 264 -9.10 -18.98 -7.36
N GLY A 265 -8.77 -18.43 -6.20
CA GLY A 265 -9.02 -17.03 -5.89
C GLY A 265 -8.10 -16.04 -6.61
N VAL A 266 -6.84 -16.37 -6.91
CA VAL A 266 -5.94 -15.44 -7.60
C VAL A 266 -5.91 -15.72 -9.09
N VAL A 267 -5.64 -16.96 -9.49
CA VAL A 267 -5.44 -17.30 -10.91
C VAL A 267 -6.77 -17.34 -11.66
N VAL A 268 -7.72 -18.17 -11.23
CA VAL A 268 -8.99 -18.35 -11.95
C VAL A 268 -9.85 -17.09 -11.88
N GLU A 269 -10.12 -16.58 -10.68
CA GLU A 269 -10.95 -15.39 -10.55
C GLU A 269 -10.28 -14.14 -11.15
N GLY A 270 -8.94 -14.03 -11.09
CA GLY A 270 -8.20 -12.94 -11.75
C GLY A 270 -8.38 -12.96 -13.27
N LEU A 271 -8.36 -14.15 -13.89
CA LEU A 271 -8.62 -14.31 -15.32
C LEU A 271 -10.07 -13.96 -15.67
N ILE A 272 -11.05 -14.47 -14.92
CA ILE A 272 -12.48 -14.17 -15.15
C ILE A 272 -12.73 -12.66 -15.06
N VAL A 273 -12.25 -12.03 -13.99
CA VAL A 273 -12.44 -10.60 -13.78
C VAL A 273 -11.70 -9.79 -14.83
N GLY A 274 -10.53 -10.23 -15.27
CA GLY A 274 -9.80 -9.59 -16.37
C GLY A 274 -10.57 -9.61 -17.69
N LEU A 275 -11.28 -10.70 -17.99
CA LEU A 275 -12.18 -10.77 -19.14
C LEU A 275 -13.37 -9.79 -19.01
N VAL A 276 -13.93 -9.66 -17.81
CA VAL A 276 -15.00 -8.69 -17.52
C VAL A 276 -14.50 -7.25 -17.70
N VAL A 277 -13.36 -6.91 -17.09
CA VAL A 277 -12.70 -5.59 -17.23
C VAL A 277 -12.42 -5.29 -18.70
N TRP A 278 -11.95 -6.29 -19.45
CA TRP A 278 -11.70 -6.14 -20.88
C TRP A 278 -12.97 -5.84 -21.67
N GLY A 279 -14.05 -6.58 -21.43
CA GLY A 279 -15.35 -6.34 -22.06
C GLY A 279 -15.87 -4.92 -21.80
N ILE A 280 -15.83 -4.47 -20.55
CA ILE A 280 -16.23 -3.11 -20.16
C ILE A 280 -15.33 -2.07 -20.84
N ALA A 281 -14.01 -2.24 -20.80
CA ALA A 281 -13.06 -1.30 -21.38
C ALA A 281 -13.24 -1.18 -22.91
N VAL A 282 -13.49 -2.30 -23.61
CA VAL A 282 -13.78 -2.29 -25.05
C VAL A 282 -15.08 -1.55 -25.33
N TRP A 283 -16.13 -1.81 -24.56
CA TRP A 283 -17.41 -1.13 -24.72
C TRP A 283 -17.27 0.38 -24.54
N ILE A 284 -16.66 0.83 -23.45
CA ILE A 284 -16.42 2.25 -23.17
C ILE A 284 -15.53 2.88 -24.24
N SER A 285 -14.43 2.23 -24.60
CA SER A 285 -13.52 2.74 -25.63
C SER A 285 -14.21 2.98 -26.98
N ARG A 286 -15.21 2.17 -27.33
CA ARG A 286 -16.02 2.37 -28.53
C ARG A 286 -17.01 3.52 -28.36
N ALA A 287 -17.67 3.59 -27.21
CA ALA A 287 -18.64 4.64 -26.90
C ALA A 287 -18.01 6.04 -26.82
N THR A 288 -16.73 6.14 -26.45
CA THR A 288 -16.02 7.42 -26.28
C THR A 288 -15.20 7.85 -27.50
N ARG A 289 -15.28 7.13 -28.63
CA ARG A 289 -14.58 7.55 -29.85
C ARG A 289 -15.26 8.79 -30.43
N PRO A 290 -14.51 9.82 -30.85
CA PRO A 290 -15.06 10.86 -31.69
C PRO A 290 -15.71 10.23 -32.91
N ALA A 291 -16.89 10.71 -33.30
CA ALA A 291 -17.46 10.38 -34.60
C ALA A 291 -16.41 10.73 -35.66
N ALA A 292 -16.12 9.81 -36.58
CA ALA A 292 -15.23 10.10 -37.70
C ALA A 292 -15.80 11.32 -38.43
N VAL A 293 -15.02 12.41 -38.47
CA VAL A 293 -15.27 13.56 -39.33
C VAL A 293 -14.69 13.24 -40.69
#